data_AF-A0A522QVQ5-F1
#
_entry.id   AF-A0A522QVQ5-F1
#
_cell.length_a   1.000
_cell.length_b   1.000
_cell.length_c   1.000
_cell.angle_alpha   90.00
_cell.angle_beta   90.00
_cell.angle_gamma   90.00
#
_symmetry.space_group_name_H-M   'P 1'
#
loop_
_entity.id
_entity.type
_entity.pdbx_description
1 polymer ?
#
loop_
_entity_poly.entity_id
_entity_poly.type
_entity_poly.pdbx_seq_one_letter_code
_entity_poly.pdbx_strand_id
1 'polypeptide(L)'
;MPMQPPVRIKGRGAASNPEGRFETMRHHAEDDGWQSALLDEAMPRPRTEVTEERARSVITRNDSPDIAFEQALNPYRGCEHGCIYCFARPSHSYLNLSPGLDFETKLRAKGNLAEVLRAELAKPGYVVKPINIGSNTDPYQPVEKKWRLTRAALEVLAECRHPCTIVTKNALIERDLD
;
A
#
# COMPACT_ATOMS: atom_id res chain seq x y z
N MET A 1 -21.57 -1.47 28.30
CA MET A 1 -20.73 -0.31 28.67
C MET A 1 -20.55 0.56 27.44
N PRO A 2 -20.51 1.89 27.53
CA PRO A 2 -20.24 2.73 26.36
C PRO A 2 -18.86 2.40 25.81
N MET A 3 -18.77 2.07 24.52
CA MET A 3 -17.50 1.85 23.83
C MET A 3 -16.67 3.14 23.94
N GLN A 4 -15.46 3.04 24.49
CA GLN A 4 -14.55 4.19 24.50
C GLN A 4 -14.26 4.62 23.06
N PRO A 5 -14.26 5.94 22.77
CA PRO A 5 -13.92 6.43 21.44
C PRO A 5 -12.46 6.05 21.11
N PRO A 6 -12.16 5.71 19.85
CA PRO A 6 -10.82 5.33 19.45
C PRO A 6 -9.81 6.45 19.73
N VAL A 7 -8.69 6.10 20.37
CA VAL A 7 -7.61 7.04 20.69
C VAL A 7 -6.88 7.43 19.40
N ARG A 8 -6.87 8.73 19.08
CA ARG A 8 -6.18 9.25 17.90
C ARG A 8 -4.66 9.12 18.06
N ILE A 9 -4.02 8.36 17.17
CA ILE A 9 -2.57 8.22 17.13
C ILE A 9 -1.97 9.34 16.26
N LYS A 10 -1.07 10.15 16.84
CA LYS A 10 -0.41 11.25 16.10
C LYS A 10 0.42 10.69 14.94
N GLY A 11 0.26 11.28 13.75
CA GLY A 11 0.96 10.86 12.53
C GLY A 11 0.33 9.68 11.80
N ARG A 12 -0.83 9.21 12.26
CA ARG A 12 -1.61 8.12 11.67
C ARG A 12 -2.97 8.65 11.22
N GLY A 13 -3.46 8.14 10.09
CA GLY A 13 -4.72 8.59 9.53
C GLY A 13 -5.91 7.79 10.05
N ALA A 14 -5.73 6.48 10.25
CA ALA A 14 -6.71 5.66 10.95
C ALA A 14 -6.63 5.87 12.47
N ALA A 15 -7.77 6.10 13.11
CA ALA A 15 -7.89 6.13 14.57
C ALA A 15 -8.19 4.74 15.15
N SER A 16 -8.61 3.79 14.33
CA SER A 16 -8.99 2.43 14.75
C SER A 16 -8.34 1.35 13.88
N ASN A 17 -8.35 0.12 14.38
CA ASN A 17 -7.84 -1.06 13.69
C ASN A 17 -8.91 -2.18 13.65
N PRO A 18 -10.04 -1.96 12.95
CA PRO A 18 -11.12 -2.94 12.91
C PRO A 18 -10.67 -4.24 12.23
N GLU A 19 -11.33 -5.34 12.52
CA GLU A 19 -11.02 -6.62 11.89
C GLU A 19 -11.25 -6.57 10.37
N GLY A 20 -10.55 -7.46 9.66
CA GLY A 20 -10.70 -7.60 8.21
C GLY A 20 -12.13 -8.04 7.84
N ARG A 21 -12.59 -7.65 6.66
CA ARG A 21 -13.93 -8.01 6.13
C ARG A 21 -14.23 -9.51 6.16
N PHE A 22 -13.20 -10.36 6.06
CA PHE A 22 -13.31 -11.81 5.95
C PHE A 22 -13.07 -12.54 7.28
N GLU A 23 -12.81 -11.82 8.36
CA GLU A 23 -12.61 -12.40 9.69
C GLU A 23 -13.95 -12.82 10.31
N THR A 24 -13.99 -14.02 10.86
CA THR A 24 -15.16 -14.55 11.58
C THR A 24 -15.12 -14.25 13.08
N MET A 25 -13.92 -13.98 13.61
CA MET A 25 -13.68 -13.65 15.01
C MET A 25 -13.48 -12.15 15.16
N ARG A 26 -14.07 -11.56 16.22
CA ARG A 26 -13.84 -10.17 16.62
C ARG A 26 -13.18 -10.12 17.97
N HIS A 27 -12.16 -9.27 18.10
CA HIS A 27 -11.42 -9.04 19.32
C HIS A 27 -11.79 -7.66 19.87
N HIS A 28 -12.36 -7.63 21.06
CA HIS A 28 -12.62 -6.39 21.78
C HIS A 28 -11.54 -6.22 22.86
N ALA A 29 -10.80 -5.11 22.80
CA ALA A 29 -9.87 -4.74 23.86
C ALA A 29 -10.68 -4.15 25.02
N GLU A 30 -10.50 -4.71 26.22
CA GLU A 30 -11.07 -4.18 27.45
C GLU A 30 -9.94 -3.80 28.39
N ASP A 31 -10.03 -2.62 29.01
CA ASP A 31 -9.12 -2.23 30.08
C ASP A 31 -9.54 -3.00 31.34
N ASP A 32 -8.73 -3.98 31.72
CA ASP A 32 -8.91 -4.77 32.93
C ASP A 32 -8.32 -4.10 34.18
N GLY A 33 -7.80 -2.87 34.05
CA GLY A 33 -7.22 -2.06 35.12
C GLY A 33 -5.75 -2.38 35.42
N TRP A 34 -5.15 -3.37 34.76
CA TRP A 34 -3.75 -3.75 34.98
C TRP A 34 -2.78 -2.89 34.16
N GLN A 35 -3.19 -2.49 32.95
CA GLN A 35 -2.36 -1.65 32.07
C GLN A 35 -2.31 -0.19 32.51
N SER A 36 -3.43 0.36 33.00
CA SER A 36 -3.55 1.76 33.43
C SER A 36 -2.80 2.06 34.74
N ALA A 37 -2.56 1.05 35.57
CA ALA A 37 -1.79 1.17 36.82
C ALA A 37 -0.26 1.20 36.62
N LEU A 38 0.24 0.80 35.43
CA LEU A 38 1.68 0.60 35.17
C LEU A 38 2.27 1.57 34.13
N LEU A 39 1.44 2.39 33.47
CA LEU A 39 1.88 3.22 32.34
C LEU A 39 1.58 4.71 32.59
N ASP A 40 2.55 5.42 33.15
CA ASP A 40 2.72 6.87 32.97
C ASP A 40 3.26 7.21 31.55
N GLU A 41 3.49 6.19 30.70
CA GLU A 41 4.11 6.33 29.39
C GLU A 41 3.08 6.35 28.25
N ALA A 42 3.21 7.35 27.38
CA ALA A 42 2.42 7.50 26.16
C ALA A 42 2.40 6.21 25.34
N MET A 43 1.21 5.77 24.93
CA MET A 43 1.00 4.57 24.10
C MET A 43 2.07 4.43 23.00
N PRO A 44 2.66 3.23 22.82
CA PRO A 44 3.71 3.02 21.83
C PRO A 44 3.20 3.36 20.44
N ARG A 45 3.91 4.27 19.76
CA ARG A 45 3.59 4.67 18.38
C ARG A 45 3.87 3.47 17.46
N PRO A 46 2.86 2.92 16.77
CA PRO A 46 3.07 1.75 15.92
C PRO A 46 4.07 2.10 14.81
N ARG A 47 5.13 1.30 14.69
CA ARG A 47 6.14 1.45 13.64
C ARG A 47 5.60 0.89 12.33
N THR A 48 6.07 1.45 11.23
CA THR A 48 5.78 0.87 9.91
C THR A 48 6.70 -0.32 9.68
N GLU A 49 6.12 -1.47 9.44
CA GLU A 49 6.76 -2.73 9.07
C GLU A 49 6.54 -3.01 7.59
N VAL A 50 7.58 -3.46 6.92
CA VAL A 50 7.56 -3.73 5.48
C VAL A 50 8.10 -5.12 5.26
N THR A 51 7.28 -5.99 4.67
CA THR A 51 7.67 -7.35 4.35
C THR A 51 7.77 -7.51 2.85
N GLU A 52 8.78 -8.24 2.39
CA GLU A 52 8.91 -8.58 0.99
C GLU A 52 7.82 -9.58 0.57
N GLU A 53 7.17 -9.32 -0.56
CA GLU A 53 6.23 -10.20 -1.24
C GLU A 53 6.82 -10.59 -2.60
N ARG A 54 6.80 -11.88 -2.92
CA ARG A 54 7.10 -12.35 -4.27
C ARG A 54 5.82 -12.40 -5.09
N ALA A 55 5.65 -11.44 -5.98
CA ALA A 55 4.50 -11.32 -6.85
C ALA A 55 4.55 -12.37 -7.98
N ARG A 56 3.38 -12.89 -8.37
CA ARG A 56 3.22 -13.73 -9.58
C ARG A 56 2.89 -12.91 -10.83
N SER A 57 2.31 -11.73 -10.63
CA SER A 57 2.00 -10.73 -11.65
C SER A 57 2.07 -9.34 -11.01
N VAL A 58 2.39 -8.32 -11.81
CA VAL A 58 2.49 -6.93 -11.36
C VAL A 58 1.63 -5.97 -12.17
N ILE A 59 1.29 -6.34 -13.41
CA ILE A 59 0.31 -5.62 -14.22
C ILE A 59 -1.09 -6.11 -13.84
N THR A 60 -1.88 -5.20 -13.28
CA THR A 60 -3.31 -5.39 -13.04
C THR A 60 -4.12 -4.77 -14.16
N ARG A 61 -5.29 -5.33 -14.46
CA ARG A 61 -6.17 -4.86 -15.53
C ARG A 61 -7.56 -4.55 -14.98
N ASN A 62 -8.22 -3.59 -15.60
CA ASN A 62 -9.62 -3.26 -15.36
C ASN A 62 -10.32 -2.93 -16.69
N ASP A 63 -11.65 -3.01 -16.67
CA ASP A 63 -12.56 -2.75 -17.79
C ASP A 63 -13.61 -1.69 -17.42
N SER A 64 -13.33 -0.86 -16.42
CA SER A 64 -14.28 0.15 -15.95
C SER A 64 -14.40 1.27 -16.99
N PRO A 65 -15.64 1.65 -17.37
CA PRO A 65 -15.85 2.76 -18.31
C PRO A 65 -15.53 4.13 -17.69
N ASP A 66 -15.33 4.19 -16.37
CA ASP A 66 -15.20 5.42 -15.59
C ASP A 66 -13.73 5.88 -15.42
N ILE A 67 -12.76 5.04 -15.80
CA ILE A 67 -11.33 5.35 -15.66
C ILE A 67 -10.59 5.25 -16.99
N ALA A 68 -9.70 6.21 -17.24
CA ALA A 68 -9.02 6.38 -18.52
C ALA A 68 -7.82 5.44 -18.74
N PHE A 69 -7.59 4.47 -17.85
CA PHE A 69 -6.50 3.50 -17.97
C PHE A 69 -7.00 2.08 -17.79
N GLU A 70 -6.48 1.17 -18.59
CA GLU A 70 -6.80 -0.26 -18.48
C GLU A 70 -5.77 -1.03 -17.66
N GLN A 71 -4.51 -0.59 -17.70
CA GLN A 71 -3.39 -1.28 -17.05
C GLN A 71 -2.89 -0.46 -15.88
N ALA A 72 -2.65 -1.11 -14.75
CA ALA A 72 -2.09 -0.47 -13.57
C ALA A 72 -1.01 -1.30 -12.90
N LEU A 73 -0.07 -0.62 -12.24
CA LEU A 73 1.02 -1.19 -11.48
C LEU A 73 1.11 -0.50 -10.13
N ASN A 74 1.19 -1.29 -9.07
CA ASN A 74 1.35 -0.80 -7.70
C ASN A 74 2.52 -1.55 -7.05
N PRO A 75 3.65 -0.90 -6.75
CA PRO A 75 4.83 -1.56 -6.20
C PRO A 75 4.65 -2.10 -4.78
N TYR A 76 3.71 -1.49 -4.05
CA TYR A 76 3.43 -1.80 -2.65
C TYR A 76 1.97 -2.19 -2.45
N ARG A 77 1.70 -3.00 -1.43
CA ARG A 77 0.39 -3.09 -0.79
C ARG A 77 0.44 -2.33 0.53
N GLY A 78 -0.52 -1.43 0.74
CA GLY A 78 -0.51 -0.50 1.87
C GLY A 78 0.17 0.81 1.51
N CYS A 79 -0.11 1.86 2.30
CA CYS A 79 0.39 3.19 2.03
C CYS A 79 0.66 3.96 3.33
N GLU A 80 1.92 4.36 3.55
CA GLU A 80 2.36 5.16 4.70
C GLU A 80 1.73 6.55 4.78
N HIS A 81 1.19 7.07 3.67
CA HIS A 81 0.41 8.32 3.70
C HIS A 81 -0.84 8.20 4.58
N GLY A 82 -1.36 6.98 4.79
CA GLY A 82 -2.42 6.71 5.75
C GLY A 82 -3.72 7.46 5.54
N CYS A 83 -3.99 8.02 4.35
CA CYS A 83 -5.16 8.87 4.11
C CYS A 83 -6.44 8.15 4.57
N ILE A 84 -7.19 8.76 5.51
CA ILE A 84 -8.36 8.12 6.11
C ILE A 84 -9.45 7.81 5.07
N TYR A 85 -9.56 8.66 4.05
CA TYR A 85 -10.50 8.53 2.93
C TYR A 85 -9.98 7.63 1.80
N CYS A 86 -8.87 6.91 1.99
CA CYS A 86 -8.27 6.11 0.92
C CYS A 86 -9.17 4.92 0.57
N PHE A 87 -9.67 4.90 -0.66
CA PHE A 87 -10.53 3.83 -1.18
C PHE A 87 -9.82 2.47 -1.22
N ALA A 88 -8.49 2.44 -1.20
CA ALA A 88 -7.68 1.23 -1.26
C ALA A 88 -7.61 0.48 0.08
N ARG A 89 -8.00 1.11 1.20
CA ARG A 89 -7.95 0.51 2.54
C ARG A 89 -8.58 -0.89 2.64
N PRO A 90 -9.76 -1.15 2.07
CA PRO A 90 -10.38 -2.48 2.10
C PRO A 90 -9.53 -3.59 1.45
N SER A 91 -8.59 -3.24 0.56
CA SER A 91 -7.72 -4.23 -0.09
C SER A 91 -6.82 -4.98 0.90
N HIS A 92 -6.53 -4.39 2.06
CA HIS A 92 -5.74 -5.03 3.12
C HIS A 92 -6.44 -6.21 3.78
N SER A 93 -7.77 -6.27 3.74
CA SER A 93 -8.50 -7.42 4.26
C SER A 93 -8.19 -8.71 3.51
N TYR A 94 -7.80 -8.65 2.23
CA TYR A 94 -7.34 -9.84 1.48
C TYR A 94 -5.98 -10.38 1.95
N LEU A 95 -5.29 -9.65 2.83
CA LEU A 95 -4.06 -10.08 3.48
C LEU A 95 -4.29 -10.55 4.93
N ASN A 96 -5.55 -10.69 5.35
CA ASN A 96 -5.95 -10.85 6.75
C ASN A 96 -5.36 -9.75 7.65
N LEU A 97 -5.31 -8.53 7.10
CA LEU A 97 -4.88 -7.32 7.79
C LEU A 97 -6.05 -6.35 7.91
N SER A 98 -6.04 -5.56 8.98
CA SER A 98 -7.05 -4.52 9.16
C SER A 98 -7.00 -3.49 8.02
N PRO A 99 -8.16 -3.04 7.51
CA PRO A 99 -8.21 -1.88 6.63
C PRO A 99 -7.96 -0.54 7.38
N GLY A 100 -7.81 -0.58 8.71
CA GLY A 100 -7.48 0.55 9.57
C GLY A 100 -5.99 0.81 9.69
N LEU A 101 -5.44 0.78 10.90
CA LEU A 101 -4.02 1.07 11.14
C LEU A 101 -3.08 0.14 10.36
N ASP A 102 -3.41 -1.14 10.20
CA ASP A 102 -2.54 -2.07 9.46
C ASP A 102 -2.30 -1.65 7.99
N PHE A 103 -3.23 -0.92 7.36
CA PHE A 103 -3.04 -0.41 5.99
C PHE A 103 -1.84 0.53 5.85
N GLU A 104 -1.55 1.30 6.90
CA GLU A 104 -0.50 2.32 6.92
C GLU A 104 0.71 1.93 7.77
N THR A 105 0.63 0.81 8.52
CA THR A 105 1.72 0.30 9.36
C THR A 105 2.25 -1.06 8.91
N LYS A 106 1.50 -1.87 8.16
CA LYS A 106 1.94 -3.20 7.67
C LYS A 106 1.90 -3.23 6.15
N LEU A 107 3.05 -2.99 5.53
CA LEU A 107 3.19 -2.89 4.09
C LEU A 107 3.78 -4.17 3.51
N ARG A 108 3.41 -4.47 2.27
CA ARG A 108 4.06 -5.48 1.45
C ARG A 108 4.75 -4.83 0.27
N ALA A 109 6.03 -5.12 0.07
CA ALA A 109 6.82 -4.61 -1.04
C ALA A 109 7.07 -5.74 -2.05
N LYS A 110 6.73 -5.52 -3.32
CA LYS A 110 6.91 -6.55 -4.37
C LYS A 110 8.38 -6.64 -4.79
N GLY A 111 9.19 -7.38 -4.05
CA GLY A 111 10.65 -7.41 -4.22
C GLY A 111 11.12 -7.85 -5.60
N ASN A 112 10.38 -8.75 -6.26
CA ASN A 112 10.65 -9.23 -7.62
C ASN A 112 9.93 -8.42 -8.72
N LEU A 113 9.51 -7.18 -8.45
CA LEU A 113 8.66 -6.43 -9.36
C LEU A 113 9.26 -6.22 -10.76
N ALA A 114 10.54 -5.85 -10.83
CA ALA A 114 11.20 -5.59 -12.12
C ALA A 114 11.35 -6.85 -12.97
N GLU A 115 11.66 -7.99 -12.33
CA GLU A 115 11.75 -9.30 -12.98
C GLU A 115 10.39 -9.69 -13.59
N VAL A 116 9.33 -9.61 -12.78
CA VAL A 116 7.98 -9.98 -13.22
C VAL A 116 7.48 -9.02 -14.30
N LEU A 117 7.70 -7.71 -14.13
CA LEU A 117 7.29 -6.71 -15.13
C LEU A 117 7.93 -7.01 -16.49
N ARG A 118 9.25 -7.23 -16.53
CA ARG A 118 9.97 -7.56 -17.77
C ARG A 118 9.40 -8.83 -18.42
N ALA A 119 9.14 -9.87 -17.62
CA ALA A 119 8.54 -11.10 -18.11
C ALA A 119 7.11 -10.90 -18.65
N GLU A 120 6.30 -10.05 -18.02
CA GLU A 120 4.93 -9.75 -18.49
C GLU A 120 4.90 -8.95 -19.79
N LEU A 121 5.80 -7.96 -19.94
CA LEU A 121 5.93 -7.18 -21.17
C LEU A 121 6.44 -8.01 -22.35
N ALA A 122 7.24 -9.05 -22.09
CA ALA A 122 7.81 -9.94 -23.11
C ALA A 122 6.84 -11.05 -23.58
N LYS A 123 5.63 -11.16 -23.00
CA LYS A 123 4.67 -12.21 -23.38
C LYS A 123 4.26 -12.07 -24.85
N PRO A 124 4.22 -13.17 -25.63
CA PRO A 124 3.68 -13.14 -26.98
C PRO A 124 2.26 -12.57 -26.99
N GLY A 125 1.99 -11.61 -27.89
CA GLY A 125 0.70 -10.94 -27.97
C GLY A 125 0.44 -9.87 -26.91
N TYR A 126 1.46 -9.47 -26.12
CA TYR A 126 1.33 -8.29 -25.25
C TYR A 126 1.03 -7.04 -26.08
N VAL A 127 -0.06 -6.36 -25.73
CA VAL A 127 -0.47 -5.09 -26.36
C VAL A 127 -0.06 -3.94 -25.45
N VAL A 128 0.81 -3.08 -25.98
CA VAL A 128 1.27 -1.87 -25.31
C VAL A 128 0.08 -0.92 -25.09
N LYS A 129 -0.16 -0.57 -23.82
CA LYS A 129 -1.09 0.48 -23.40
C LYS A 129 -0.48 1.21 -22.21
N PRO A 130 -0.68 2.52 -22.03
CA PRO A 130 -0.12 3.24 -20.88
C PRO A 130 -0.41 2.53 -19.54
N ILE A 131 0.64 2.25 -18.77
CA ILE A 131 0.49 1.68 -17.42
C ILE A 131 0.34 2.83 -16.42
N ASN A 132 -0.74 2.84 -15.66
CA ASN A 132 -0.90 3.76 -14.53
C ASN A 132 -0.17 3.22 -13.29
N ILE A 133 0.80 3.98 -12.81
CA ILE A 133 1.56 3.68 -11.60
C ILE A 133 0.96 4.48 -10.46
N GLY A 134 0.57 3.79 -9.39
CA GLY A 134 0.06 4.44 -8.19
C GLY A 134 -1.46 4.59 -8.11
N SER A 135 -2.21 3.75 -8.82
CA SER A 135 -3.68 3.76 -8.79
C SER A 135 -4.26 3.41 -7.41
N ASN A 136 -3.64 2.50 -6.67
CA ASN A 136 -4.16 1.97 -5.41
C ASN A 136 -3.30 2.36 -4.20
N THR A 137 -1.97 2.39 -4.36
CA THR A 137 -1.02 2.77 -3.33
C THR A 137 -0.02 3.78 -3.87
N ASP A 138 0.51 4.65 -3.02
CA ASP A 138 1.43 5.67 -3.52
C ASP A 138 2.81 5.04 -3.85
N PRO A 139 3.31 5.20 -5.10
CA PRO A 139 4.55 4.59 -5.54
C PRO A 139 5.78 5.29 -4.95
N TYR A 140 5.64 6.54 -4.49
CA TYR A 140 6.70 7.35 -3.91
C TYR A 140 6.48 7.60 -2.41
N GLN A 141 5.71 6.75 -1.72
CA GLN A 141 5.58 6.81 -0.26
C GLN A 141 6.96 6.66 0.44
N PRO A 142 7.13 7.11 1.70
CA PRO A 142 8.44 7.18 2.36
C PRO A 142 9.34 5.93 2.26
N VAL A 143 8.75 4.73 2.28
CA VAL A 143 9.43 3.43 2.11
C VAL A 143 10.20 3.32 0.78
N GLU A 144 9.76 4.01 -0.27
CA GLU A 144 10.37 4.03 -1.60
C GLU A 144 11.79 4.60 -1.59
N LYS A 145 12.15 5.41 -0.57
CA LYS A 145 13.53 5.89 -0.38
C LYS A 145 14.52 4.74 -0.23
N LYS A 146 14.10 3.64 0.40
CA LYS A 146 14.92 2.45 0.64
C LYS A 146 14.72 1.40 -0.44
N TRP A 147 13.47 1.13 -0.80
CA TRP A 147 13.13 -0.03 -1.63
C TRP A 147 13.31 0.20 -3.13
N ARG A 148 13.18 1.44 -3.60
CA ARG A 148 13.43 1.83 -5.00
C ARG A 148 12.66 0.96 -6.04
N LEU A 149 11.50 0.41 -5.66
CA LEU A 149 10.72 -0.45 -6.56
C LEU A 149 10.05 0.34 -7.68
N THR A 150 9.64 1.58 -7.40
CA THR A 150 9.13 2.47 -8.45
C THR A 150 10.22 2.82 -9.44
N ARG A 151 11.42 3.17 -8.95
CA ARG A 151 12.61 3.38 -9.80
C ARG A 151 12.88 2.16 -10.69
N ALA A 152 12.93 0.96 -10.11
CA ALA A 152 13.16 -0.27 -10.87
C ALA A 152 12.06 -0.55 -11.91
N ALA A 153 10.80 -0.19 -11.61
CA ALA A 153 9.71 -0.27 -12.58
C ALA A 153 9.94 0.70 -13.75
N LEU A 154 10.30 1.95 -13.46
CA LEU A 154 10.54 2.98 -14.46
C LEU A 154 11.73 2.64 -15.36
N GLU A 155 12.81 2.07 -14.81
CA GLU A 155 13.96 1.60 -15.60
C GLU A 155 13.53 0.52 -16.62
N VAL A 156 12.75 -0.48 -16.20
CA VAL A 156 12.22 -1.50 -17.13
C VAL A 156 11.31 -0.89 -18.19
N LEU A 157 10.43 0.04 -17.80
CA LEU A 157 9.53 0.70 -18.75
C LEU A 157 10.31 1.57 -19.75
N ALA A 158 11.36 2.27 -19.30
CA ALA A 158 12.24 3.06 -20.14
C ALA A 158 13.02 2.18 -21.14
N GLU A 159 13.60 1.06 -20.68
CA GLU A 159 14.26 0.05 -21.53
C GLU A 159 13.32 -0.46 -22.64
N CYS A 160 12.05 -0.68 -22.30
CA CYS A 160 11.04 -1.15 -23.24
C CYS A 160 10.38 -0.02 -24.06
N ARG A 161 10.73 1.25 -23.83
CA ARG A 161 10.03 2.44 -24.38
C ARG A 161 8.51 2.37 -24.15
N HIS A 162 8.11 1.88 -22.99
CA HIS A 162 6.73 1.62 -22.63
C HIS A 162 6.11 2.84 -21.94
N PRO A 163 4.96 3.36 -22.42
CA PRO A 163 4.33 4.52 -21.83
C PRO A 163 3.80 4.23 -20.42
N CYS A 164 3.88 5.22 -19.53
CA CYS A 164 3.25 5.18 -18.22
C CYS A 164 2.71 6.54 -17.79
N THR A 165 1.85 6.51 -16.78
CA THR A 165 1.40 7.69 -16.03
C THR A 165 1.65 7.42 -14.55
N ILE A 166 1.86 8.45 -13.74
CA ILE A 166 2.15 8.31 -12.31
C ILE A 166 1.17 9.17 -11.53
N VAL A 167 0.61 8.60 -10.46
CA VAL A 167 -0.16 9.33 -9.45
C VAL A 167 0.57 9.21 -8.12
N THR A 168 0.93 10.34 -7.53
CA THR A 168 1.60 10.40 -6.22
C THR A 168 1.25 11.68 -5.46
N LYS A 169 1.40 11.62 -4.14
CA LYS A 169 1.31 12.73 -3.18
C LYS A 169 2.68 13.17 -2.65
N ASN A 170 3.76 12.56 -3.11
CA ASN A 170 5.09 12.80 -2.56
C ASN A 170 6.03 13.41 -3.60
N ALA A 171 6.79 14.43 -3.18
CA ALA A 171 7.82 15.09 -3.99
C ALA A 171 9.02 14.17 -4.31
N LEU A 172 9.11 13.00 -3.67
CA LEU A 172 10.15 12.00 -3.97
C LEU A 172 10.19 11.56 -5.44
N ILE A 173 9.12 11.80 -6.21
CA ILE A 173 9.11 11.61 -7.67
C ILE A 173 10.24 12.36 -8.39
N GLU A 174 10.67 13.51 -7.85
CA GLU A 174 11.77 14.31 -8.42
C GLU A 174 13.12 13.57 -8.44
N ARG A 175 13.26 12.51 -7.63
CA ARG A 175 14.47 11.66 -7.62
C ARG A 175 14.70 10.96 -8.96
N ASP A 176 13.63 10.62 -9.67
CA ASP A 176 13.67 9.74 -10.85
C ASP A 176 13.33 10.53 -12.13
N LEU A 177 13.82 11.77 -12.22
CA LEU A 177 13.71 12.62 -13.40
C LEU A 177 14.81 12.37 -14.46
N ASP A 178 15.79 11.54 -14.12
CA ASP A 178 16.91 11.12 -14.98
C ASP A 178 16.54 9.97 -15.92
#